data_AF-A0A8C4V8R9-F1
#
_entry.id   AF-A0A8C4V8R9-F1
#
_cell.length_a   1.000
_cell.length_b   1.000
_cell.length_c   1.000
_cell.angle_alpha   90.00
_cell.angle_beta   90.00
_cell.angle_gamma   90.00
#
_symmetry.space_group_name_H-M   'P 1'
#
loop_
_entity.id
_entity.type
_entity.pdbx_description
1 polymer ?
#
loop_
_entity_poly.entity_id
_entity_poly.type
_entity_poly.pdbx_seq_one_letter_code
_entity_poly.pdbx_strand_id
1 'polypeptide(L)' 'MEASYVMTCLHRFCYPCILWWAETKPECPLCKRRIVSILHLPLLTCMPLELGLIFWN' A
#
# COMPACT_ATOMS: atom_id res chain seq x y z
N MET A 1 6.94 0.44 7.67
CA MET A 1 6.98 0.97 6.28
C MET A 1 6.34 -0.08 5.39
N GLU A 2 5.05 0.09 5.18
CA GLU A 2 4.16 -0.92 4.61
C GLU A 2 4.28 -0.89 3.09
N ALA A 3 4.25 -2.09 2.49
CA ALA A 3 4.35 -2.23 1.05
C ALA A 3 3.02 -1.90 0.39
N SER A 4 3.09 -1.30 -0.80
CA SER A 4 1.92 -1.05 -1.64
C SER A 4 2.22 -1.32 -3.09
N TYR A 5 1.19 -1.72 -3.83
CA TYR A 5 1.31 -2.13 -5.23
C TYR A 5 0.35 -1.33 -6.10
N VAL A 6 0.83 -0.84 -7.24
CA VAL A 6 -0.03 -0.25 -8.27
C VAL A 6 -0.72 -1.37 -9.04
N MET A 7 -2.04 -1.51 -8.94
CA MET A 7 -2.73 -2.70 -9.46
C MET A 7 -2.60 -2.92 -10.98
N THR A 8 -2.45 -1.84 -11.75
CA THR A 8 -2.35 -1.90 -13.22
C THR A 8 -1.00 -2.41 -13.74
N CYS A 9 0.03 -2.45 -12.88
CA CYS A 9 1.37 -2.89 -13.27
C CYS A 9 2.11 -3.71 -12.21
N LEU A 10 1.51 -3.90 -11.03
CA LEU A 10 2.03 -4.65 -9.88
C LEU A 10 3.41 -4.19 -9.38
N HIS A 11 3.82 -2.96 -9.71
CA HIS A 11 5.04 -2.39 -9.16
C HIS A 11 4.88 -2.00 -7.69
N ARG A 12 5.88 -2.40 -6.89
CA ARG A 12 5.93 -2.22 -5.43
C ARG A 12 6.58 -0.90 -5.04
N PHE A 13 5.97 -0.19 -4.09
CA PHE A 13 6.47 1.03 -3.48
C PHE A 13 6.15 1.06 -1.98
N CYS A 14 6.72 2.01 -1.23
CA CYS A 14 6.22 2.36 0.10
C CYS A 14 4.85 3.05 -0.02
N TYR A 15 3.91 2.72 0.87
CA TYR A 15 2.59 3.34 0.86
C TYR A 15 2.59 4.88 0.85
N PRO A 16 3.25 5.58 1.80
CA PRO A 16 3.21 7.04 1.81
C PRO A 16 3.80 7.63 0.53
N CYS A 17 4.81 6.97 -0.04
CA CYS A 17 5.48 7.42 -1.24
C CYS A 17 4.58 7.33 -2.47
N ILE A 18 3.88 6.20 -2.66
CA ILE A 18 2.99 6.04 -3.81
C ILE A 18 1.70 6.84 -3.67
N LEU A 19 1.26 7.09 -2.43
CA LEU A 19 0.12 7.94 -2.13
C LEU A 19 0.39 9.39 -2.53
N TRP A 20 1.48 9.99 -2.00
CA TRP A 20 1.92 11.34 -2.37
C TRP A 20 2.19 11.48 -3.87
N TRP A 21 2.77 10.44 -4.48
CA TRP A 21 3.00 10.43 -5.91
C TRP A 21 1.69 10.45 -6.70
N ALA A 22 0.70 9.64 -6.32
CA ALA A 22 -0.59 9.58 -7.02
C ALA A 22 -1.38 10.91 -6.96
N GLU A 23 -1.22 11.69 -5.88
CA GLU A 23 -1.83 13.02 -5.75
C GLU A 23 -1.24 14.05 -6.71
N THR A 24 0.07 13.97 -6.98
CA THR A 24 0.77 14.92 -7.86
C THR A 24 0.78 14.46 -9.32
N LYS A 25 1.02 13.17 -9.55
CA LYS A 25 1.10 12.56 -10.86
C LYS A 25 0.56 11.12 -10.80
N PRO A 26 -0.70 10.87 -11.23
CA PRO A 26 -1.35 9.56 -11.13
C PRO A 26 -0.85 8.55 -12.20
N GLU A 27 0.47 8.43 -12.35
CA GLU A 27 1.17 7.51 -13.23
C GLU A 27 2.22 6.72 -12.44
N CYS A 28 2.37 5.44 -12.76
CA CYS A 28 3.40 4.61 -12.15
C CYS A 28 4.80 5.20 -12.38
N PRO A 29 5.62 5.40 -11.33
CA PRO A 29 6.98 5.95 -11.48
C PRO A 29 7.86 5.18 -12.47
N LEU A 30 7.69 3.85 -12.54
CA LEU A 30 8.53 2.94 -13.35
C LEU A 30 8.07 2.82 -14.80
N CYS A 31 6.78 2.52 -15.03
CA CYS A 31 6.27 2.22 -16.38
C CYS A 31 5.33 3.27 -16.96
N LYS A 32 5.09 4.37 -16.25
CA LYS A 32 4.22 5.49 -16.65
C LYS A 32 2.76 5.11 -16.97
N ARG A 33 2.32 3.89 -16.61
CA ARG A 33 0.91 3.50 -16.69
C ARG A 33 0.08 4.28 -15.68
N ARG A 34 -1.14 4.66 -16.03
CA ARG A 34 -2.08 5.31 -15.12
C ARG A 34 -2.30 4.48 -13.86
N ILE A 35 -2.24 5.13 -12.70
CA ILE A 35 -2.61 4.56 -11.40
C ILE A 35 -4.13 4.65 -11.30
N VAL A 36 -4.79 3.50 -11.20
CA VAL A 36 -6.26 3.41 -11.02
C VAL A 36 -6.60 3.00 -9.59
N SER A 37 -5.80 2.11 -9.02
CA SER A 37 -5.92 1.66 -7.63
C SER A 37 -4.56 1.25 -7.08
N ILE A 38 -4.42 1.42 -5.77
CA ILE A 38 -3.22 1.06 -5.00
C ILE A 38 -3.66 0.03 -3.96
N LEU A 39 -3.03 -1.14 -3.97
CA LEU A 39 -3.21 -2.17 -2.94
C LEU A 39 -2.22 -1.90 -1.82
N HIS A 40 -2.71 -1.46 -0.66
CA HIS A 40 -1.92 -1.36 0.56
C HIS A 40 -1.97 -2.69 1.29
N LEU A 41 -0.81 -3.28 1.58
CA LEU A 41 -0.71 -4.51 2.36
C LEU A 41 -0.06 -4.19 3.72
N PRO A 42 -0.86 -3.90 4.76
CA PRO A 42 -0.31 -3.62 6.07
C PRO A 42 0.17 -4.93 6.67
N LEU A 43 1.35 -4.91 7.31
CA LEU A 43 1.87 -6.06 8.06
C LEU A 43 0.91 -6.51 9.19
N LEU A 44 -0.08 -5.68 9.53
CA LEU A 44 -1.15 -5.97 10.48
C LEU A 44 -2.20 -6.98 9.96
N THR A 45 -2.26 -7.26 8.65
CA THR A 45 -3.12 -8.34 8.12
C THR A 45 -2.57 -9.74 8.40
N CYS A 46 -1.33 -9.84 8.89
CA CYS A 46 -0.74 -11.07 9.42
C CYS A 46 -0.74 -11.10 10.96
N MET A 47 -1.46 -10.20 11.66
CA MET A 47 -1.70 -10.42 13.08
C MET A 47 -2.63 -11.63 13.20
N PRO A 48 -2.21 -12.75 13.82
CA PRO A 48 -3.13 -13.82 14.13
C PRO A 48 -4.28 -13.21 14.95
N LEU A 49 -5.50 -13.66 14.68
CA LEU A 49 -6.77 -13.21 15.27
C LEU A 49 -6.78 -13.23 16.82
N GLU A 50 -5.72 -13.72 17.46
CA GLU A 50 -5.64 -14.02 18.89
C GLU A 50 -5.13 -12.86 19.77
N LEU A 51 -4.56 -11.77 19.20
CA LEU A 51 -4.01 -10.66 19.98
C LEU A 51 -4.98 -9.49 20.22
N GLY A 52 -6.27 -9.64 19.89
CA GLY A 52 -7.31 -8.64 20.13
C GLY A 52 -7.67 -8.42 21.62
N LEU A 53 -7.11 -9.21 22.55
CA LEU A 53 -7.47 -9.19 23.98
C LEU A 53 -6.44 -8.51 24.89
N ILE A 54 -5.23 -8.20 24.41
CA ILE A 54 -4.14 -7.63 25.26
C ILE A 54 -4.03 -6.10 25.21
N PHE A 55 -4.74 -5.42 24.31
CA PHE A 55 -4.76 -3.95 24.25
C PHE A 55 -6.10 -3.34 24.70
N TRP A 56 -7.02 -4.17 25.22
CA TRP A 56 -8.26 -3.79 25.92
C TRP A 56 -8.20 -4.22 27.39
N ASN A 57 -7.06 -4.05 28.05
CA ASN A 57 -6.98 -4.02 29.51
C ASN A 57 -5.88 -3.05 29.98
#